data_AF-A0A2M8W4Y5-F1
#
_entry.id   AF-A0A2M8W4Y5-F1
#
_cell.length_a   1.000
_cell.length_b   1.000
_cell.length_c   1.000
_cell.angle_alpha   90.00
_cell.angle_beta   90.00
_cell.angle_gamma   90.00
#
_symmetry.space_group_name_H-M   'P 1'
#
loop_
_entity.id
_entity.type
_entity.pdbx_description
1 polymer ?
#
loop_
_entity_poly.entity_id
_entity_poly.type
_entity_poly.pdbx_seq_one_letter_code
_entity_poly.pdbx_strand_id
1 'polypeptide(L)'
;MKKRLNDKTLKLADVILTTSDAGISKVIRATTGSPISHAMLYVDHCSVIDATNEGVHSANTQRLFFEQHNTVFALRFRDGLNTSAATDICKYVRERIGSEYSTWEAGRAWKGLGKEGSPKQFCSRLVAQAYAANGFSLVKNSNFCTPNDLLNSDQLIEVGNATVDVTDEEFENWQKHPSGLDLMRQSTNHILNGARKIDDSIQHLSDVDRLVLEHPEYDEAITQLYAESGFLDVWKTDHDINP
;
A
#
# COMPACT_ATOMS: atom_id res chain seq x y z
N MET A 1 16.44 14.34 -14.57
CA MET A 1 15.05 14.11 -15.01
C MET A 1 14.48 12.82 -14.45
N LYS A 2 13.39 12.93 -13.70
CA LYS A 2 12.63 11.83 -13.09
C LYS A 2 11.22 11.81 -13.69
N LYS A 3 10.41 10.80 -13.34
CA LYS A 3 8.99 10.75 -13.65
C LYS A 3 8.16 10.44 -12.41
N ARG A 4 6.89 10.81 -12.43
CA ARG A 4 5.89 10.47 -11.40
C ARG A 4 4.60 10.00 -12.04
N LEU A 5 3.68 9.50 -11.22
CA LEU A 5 2.33 9.14 -11.68
C LEU A 5 1.55 10.37 -12.16
N ASN A 6 0.78 10.18 -13.23
CA ASN A 6 -0.11 11.18 -13.79
C ASN A 6 -1.50 11.10 -13.15
N ASP A 7 -1.72 11.87 -12.10
CA ASP A 7 -2.98 11.93 -11.36
C ASP A 7 -4.21 12.28 -12.22
N LYS A 8 -4.01 12.87 -13.41
CA LYS A 8 -5.10 13.21 -14.35
C LYS A 8 -5.66 12.02 -15.12
N THR A 9 -4.92 10.91 -15.21
CA THR A 9 -5.33 9.72 -15.98
C THR A 9 -5.77 8.56 -15.09
N LEU A 10 -5.30 8.56 -13.84
CA LEU A 10 -5.59 7.55 -12.86
C LEU A 10 -7.01 7.67 -12.29
N LYS A 11 -7.57 6.53 -11.92
CA LYS A 11 -8.89 6.38 -11.29
C LYS A 11 -8.77 5.48 -10.07
N LEU A 12 -9.75 5.59 -9.18
CA LEU A 12 -9.89 4.70 -8.03
C LEU A 12 -9.77 3.24 -8.45
N ALA A 13 -9.05 2.48 -7.63
CA ALA A 13 -8.74 1.07 -7.81
C ALA A 13 -7.80 0.75 -8.97
N ASP A 14 -7.24 1.72 -9.70
CA ASP A 14 -6.15 1.42 -10.64
C ASP A 14 -4.97 0.77 -9.89
N VAL A 15 -4.45 -0.31 -10.47
CA VAL A 15 -3.30 -1.05 -9.95
C VAL A 15 -2.03 -0.44 -10.50
N ILE A 16 -1.14 0.00 -9.62
CA ILE A 16 0.14 0.57 -10.01
C ILE A 16 1.24 -0.45 -9.77
N LEU A 17 1.99 -0.78 -10.83
CA LEU A 17 3.09 -1.72 -10.79
C LEU A 17 4.39 -1.00 -11.08
N THR A 18 5.40 -1.19 -10.23
CA THR A 18 6.65 -0.44 -10.34
C THR A 18 7.88 -1.30 -10.17
N THR A 19 8.99 -0.75 -10.62
CA THR A 19 10.33 -1.26 -10.34
C THR A 19 11.16 -0.18 -9.67
N SER A 20 12.13 -0.59 -8.85
CA SER A 20 13.13 0.31 -8.28
C SER A 20 14.54 -0.24 -8.37
N ASP A 21 15.53 0.61 -8.12
CA ASP A 21 16.95 0.23 -8.07
C ASP A 21 17.37 -0.37 -6.73
N ALA A 22 16.46 -0.42 -5.76
CA ALA A 22 16.71 -1.00 -4.45
C ALA A 22 17.15 -2.47 -4.57
N GLY A 23 18.05 -2.91 -3.69
CA GLY A 23 18.60 -4.27 -3.73
C GLY A 23 17.52 -5.35 -3.71
N ILE A 24 16.49 -5.18 -2.87
CA ILE A 24 15.36 -6.10 -2.79
C ILE A 24 14.59 -6.20 -4.12
N SER A 25 14.38 -5.07 -4.79
CA SER A 25 13.70 -5.02 -6.08
C SER A 25 14.47 -5.80 -7.15
N LYS A 26 15.81 -5.66 -7.19
CA LYS A 26 16.68 -6.46 -8.07
C LYS A 26 16.52 -7.97 -7.85
N VAL A 27 16.45 -8.40 -6.59
CA VAL A 27 16.26 -9.82 -6.22
C VAL A 27 14.89 -10.33 -6.67
N ILE A 28 13.81 -9.56 -6.44
CA ILE A 28 12.46 -9.94 -6.85
C ILE A 28 12.39 -10.14 -8.35
N ARG A 29 12.91 -9.18 -9.12
CA ARG A 29 12.95 -9.28 -10.58
C ARG A 29 13.72 -10.50 -11.08
N ALA A 30 14.90 -10.75 -10.51
CA ALA A 30 15.73 -11.89 -10.88
C ALA A 30 15.06 -13.24 -10.58
N THR A 31 14.36 -13.35 -9.45
CA THR A 31 13.69 -14.59 -9.03
C THR A 31 12.38 -14.85 -9.78
N THR A 32 11.64 -13.78 -10.14
CA THR A 32 10.35 -13.89 -10.85
C THR A 32 10.49 -13.81 -12.36
N GLY A 33 11.67 -13.47 -12.89
CA GLY A 33 11.87 -13.19 -14.31
C GLY A 33 11.11 -11.94 -14.81
N SER A 34 10.64 -11.08 -13.90
CA SER A 34 9.77 -9.95 -14.21
C SER A 34 10.53 -8.61 -14.17
N PRO A 35 10.14 -7.61 -14.97
CA PRO A 35 10.63 -6.24 -14.83
C PRO A 35 10.04 -5.52 -13.61
N ILE A 36 9.01 -6.07 -12.95
CA ILE A 36 8.28 -5.42 -11.85
C ILE A 36 8.61 -6.08 -10.51
N SER A 37 8.74 -5.27 -9.47
CA SER A 37 9.04 -5.73 -8.11
C SER A 37 7.98 -5.35 -7.09
N HIS A 38 7.09 -4.41 -7.41
CA HIS A 38 6.17 -3.84 -6.43
C HIS A 38 4.79 -3.57 -7.01
N ALA A 39 3.78 -3.59 -6.14
CA ALA A 39 2.38 -3.34 -6.49
C ALA A 39 1.73 -2.42 -5.45
N MET A 40 0.93 -1.47 -5.93
CA MET A 40 0.21 -0.49 -5.12
C MET A 40 -1.20 -0.33 -5.68
N LEU A 41 -2.13 0.16 -4.88
CA LEU A 41 -3.49 0.50 -5.32
C LEU A 41 -3.69 2.02 -5.28
N TYR A 42 -4.18 2.63 -6.35
CA TYR A 42 -4.57 4.04 -6.37
C TYR A 42 -5.91 4.22 -5.66
N VAL A 43 -5.91 4.90 -4.52
CA VAL A 43 -7.06 4.94 -3.61
C VAL A 43 -7.75 6.29 -3.52
N ASP A 44 -7.09 7.35 -3.96
CA ASP A 44 -7.65 8.70 -4.04
C ASP A 44 -6.78 9.60 -4.92
N HIS A 45 -7.22 10.84 -5.16
CA HIS A 45 -6.42 11.84 -5.82
C HIS A 45 -5.06 11.99 -5.11
N CYS A 46 -4.00 11.76 -5.90
CA CYS A 46 -2.63 11.75 -5.44
C CYS A 46 -2.30 10.76 -4.30
N SER A 47 -3.07 9.68 -4.13
CA SER A 47 -2.90 8.74 -3.02
C SER A 47 -2.88 7.29 -3.49
N VAL A 48 -1.86 6.55 -3.05
CA VAL A 48 -1.76 5.10 -3.20
C VAL A 48 -1.63 4.42 -1.85
N ILE A 49 -2.05 3.16 -1.75
CA ILE A 49 -1.76 2.29 -0.61
C ILE A 49 -1.00 1.06 -1.09
N ASP A 50 0.01 0.66 -0.33
CA ASP A 50 0.84 -0.50 -0.60
C ASP A 50 1.23 -1.22 0.70
N ALA A 51 1.90 -2.36 0.56
CA ALA A 51 2.52 -3.06 1.68
C ALA A 51 4.03 -3.12 1.48
N THR A 52 4.78 -2.57 2.44
CA THR A 52 6.24 -2.59 2.49
C THR A 52 6.71 -3.21 3.80
N ASN A 53 8.01 -3.30 4.05
CA ASN A 53 8.55 -3.78 5.33
C ASN A 53 8.10 -2.96 6.56
N GLU A 54 7.57 -1.74 6.38
CA GLU A 54 6.99 -0.92 7.45
C GLU A 54 5.50 -1.21 7.71
N GLY A 55 4.93 -2.19 6.98
CA GLY A 55 3.52 -2.54 7.01
C GLY A 55 2.74 -1.96 5.83
N VAL A 56 1.41 -2.02 5.91
CA VAL A 56 0.51 -1.41 4.93
C VAL A 56 0.34 0.08 5.22
N HIS A 57 0.68 0.96 4.27
CA HIS A 57 0.59 2.41 4.46
C HIS A 57 0.16 3.14 3.20
N SER A 58 -0.29 4.38 3.36
CA SER A 58 -0.52 5.28 2.24
C SER A 58 0.74 6.06 1.86
N ALA A 59 0.85 6.41 0.58
CA ALA A 59 1.86 7.33 0.06
C ALA A 59 1.23 8.37 -0.88
N ASN A 60 1.80 9.58 -0.88
CA ASN A 60 1.40 10.64 -1.80
C ASN A 60 2.16 10.50 -3.13
N THR A 61 1.44 10.37 -4.24
CA THR A 61 2.02 10.15 -5.56
C THR A 61 2.76 11.35 -6.13
N GLN A 62 2.53 12.57 -5.61
CA GLN A 62 3.28 13.77 -5.97
C GLN A 62 4.72 13.73 -5.44
N ARG A 63 4.97 12.93 -4.40
CA ARG A 63 6.30 12.71 -3.80
C ARG A 63 6.93 11.38 -4.23
N LEU A 64 6.19 10.57 -4.97
CA LEU A 64 6.63 9.26 -5.43
C LEU A 64 7.27 9.38 -6.81
N PHE A 65 8.58 9.55 -6.81
CA PHE A 65 9.37 9.71 -8.03
C PHE A 65 10.06 8.40 -8.44
N PHE A 66 10.14 8.20 -9.75
CA PHE A 66 10.83 7.08 -10.36
C PHE A 66 11.93 7.61 -11.30
N GLU A 67 13.07 6.94 -11.30
CA GLU A 67 14.07 7.17 -12.34
C GLU A 67 13.50 6.80 -13.72
N GLN A 68 14.00 7.45 -14.77
CA GLN A 68 13.44 7.30 -16.12
C GLN A 68 13.51 5.85 -16.63
N HIS A 69 14.57 5.12 -16.29
CA HIS A 69 14.74 3.71 -16.64
C HIS A 69 13.86 2.75 -15.83
N ASN A 70 13.25 3.19 -14.73
CA ASN A 70 12.37 2.35 -13.94
C ASN A 70 11.03 2.16 -14.66
N THR A 71 10.59 0.92 -14.78
CA THR A 71 9.27 0.59 -15.32
C THR A 71 8.16 0.98 -14.35
N VAL A 72 7.11 1.61 -14.89
CA VAL A 72 5.89 1.97 -14.17
C VAL A 72 4.71 1.64 -15.08
N PHE A 73 3.81 0.78 -14.62
CA PHE A 73 2.54 0.50 -15.28
C PHE A 73 1.40 0.97 -14.38
N ALA A 74 0.38 1.59 -14.97
CA ALA A 74 -0.93 1.70 -14.35
C ALA A 74 -1.89 0.79 -15.11
N LEU A 75 -2.59 -0.06 -14.38
CA LEU A 75 -3.50 -1.06 -14.91
C LEU A 75 -4.89 -0.84 -14.35
N ARG A 76 -5.90 -0.98 -15.21
CA ARG A 76 -7.32 -0.80 -14.86
C ARG A 76 -8.09 -2.07 -15.14
N PHE A 77 -9.10 -2.35 -14.32
CA PHE A 77 -10.00 -3.46 -14.57
C PHE A 77 -10.70 -3.31 -15.93
N ARG A 78 -10.58 -4.33 -16.79
CA ARG A 78 -10.95 -4.32 -18.20
C ARG A 78 -12.42 -3.96 -18.41
N ASP A 79 -13.30 -4.59 -17.66
CA ASP A 79 -14.75 -4.47 -17.87
C ASP A 79 -15.33 -3.21 -17.20
N GLY A 80 -14.46 -2.42 -16.56
CA GLY A 80 -14.83 -1.25 -15.79
C GLY A 80 -15.37 -1.61 -14.40
N LEU A 81 -15.23 -0.67 -13.47
CA LEU A 81 -15.81 -0.75 -12.14
C LEU A 81 -16.87 0.34 -12.01
N ASN A 82 -18.00 0.01 -11.41
CA ASN A 82 -18.90 1.05 -10.93
C ASN A 82 -18.28 1.76 -9.71
N THR A 83 -18.79 2.94 -9.38
CA THR A 83 -18.22 3.78 -8.31
C THR A 83 -18.23 3.10 -6.94
N SER A 84 -19.26 2.31 -6.61
CA SER A 84 -19.32 1.58 -5.33
C SER A 84 -18.21 0.55 -5.27
N ALA A 85 -18.10 -0.31 -6.29
CA ALA A 85 -17.09 -1.35 -6.35
C ALA A 85 -15.66 -0.79 -6.24
N ALA A 86 -15.36 0.30 -6.96
CA ALA A 86 -14.06 0.95 -6.85
C ALA A 86 -13.81 1.50 -5.43
N THR A 87 -14.84 2.09 -4.82
CA THR A 87 -14.78 2.58 -3.43
C THR A 87 -14.54 1.45 -2.44
N ASP A 88 -15.25 0.33 -2.58
CA ASP A 88 -15.18 -0.82 -1.67
C ASP A 88 -13.82 -1.54 -1.78
N ILE A 89 -13.25 -1.63 -2.99
CA ILE A 89 -11.88 -2.10 -3.22
C ILE A 89 -10.87 -1.19 -2.51
N CYS A 90 -11.01 0.13 -2.65
CA CYS A 90 -10.14 1.08 -1.95
C CYS A 90 -10.35 1.05 -0.42
N LYS A 91 -11.58 0.81 0.06
CA LYS A 91 -11.89 0.67 1.48
C LYS A 91 -11.18 -0.54 2.08
N TYR A 92 -11.16 -1.67 1.37
CA TYR A 92 -10.48 -2.88 1.82
C TYR A 92 -9.01 -2.65 2.20
N VAL A 93 -8.27 -1.89 1.38
CA VAL A 93 -6.86 -1.59 1.67
C VAL A 93 -6.70 -0.53 2.75
N ARG A 94 -7.63 0.43 2.86
CA ARG A 94 -7.65 1.42 3.96
C ARG A 94 -7.85 0.77 5.32
N GLU A 95 -8.75 -0.21 5.41
CA GLU A 95 -9.00 -1.00 6.63
C GLU A 95 -7.78 -1.83 7.07
N ARG A 96 -6.80 -2.02 6.18
CA ARG A 96 -5.59 -2.80 6.45
C ARG A 96 -4.37 -1.97 6.80
N ILE A 97 -4.50 -0.64 6.87
CA ILE A 97 -3.39 0.23 7.27
C ILE A 97 -2.78 -0.28 8.58
N GLY A 98 -1.46 -0.45 8.56
CA GLY A 98 -0.64 -0.96 9.65
C GLY A 98 -0.49 -2.49 9.74
N SER A 99 -1.20 -3.26 8.90
CA SER A 99 -1.01 -4.72 8.81
C SER A 99 0.45 -5.07 8.55
N GLU A 100 0.97 -6.09 9.24
CA GLU A 100 2.38 -6.44 9.14
C GLU A 100 2.74 -6.99 7.76
N TYR A 101 4.02 -6.82 7.38
CA TYR A 101 4.53 -7.38 6.14
C TYR A 101 5.03 -8.82 6.32
N SER A 102 4.68 -9.68 5.36
CA SER A 102 5.08 -11.09 5.37
C SER A 102 6.20 -11.36 4.37
N THR A 103 7.46 -11.16 4.79
CA THR A 103 8.64 -11.46 3.95
C THR A 103 8.71 -12.92 3.54
N TRP A 104 8.36 -13.83 4.46
CA TRP A 104 8.38 -15.28 4.20
C TRP A 104 7.36 -15.68 3.14
N GLU A 105 6.13 -15.19 3.26
CA GLU A 105 5.07 -15.54 2.30
C GLU A 105 5.26 -14.84 0.96
N ALA A 106 5.79 -13.60 0.94
CA ALA A 106 6.21 -12.94 -0.28
C ALA A 106 7.26 -13.78 -1.04
N GLY A 107 8.28 -14.27 -0.34
CA GLY A 107 9.30 -15.14 -0.92
C GLY A 107 8.74 -16.48 -1.43
N ARG A 108 7.73 -17.03 -0.76
CA ARG A 108 7.00 -18.22 -1.22
C ARG A 108 6.17 -17.95 -2.48
N ALA A 109 5.46 -16.82 -2.54
CA ALA A 109 4.73 -16.38 -3.72
C ALA A 109 5.66 -16.23 -4.94
N TRP A 110 6.84 -15.62 -4.77
CA TRP A 110 7.84 -15.49 -5.84
C TRP A 110 8.36 -16.85 -6.35
N LYS A 111 8.33 -17.90 -5.52
CA LYS A 111 8.69 -19.27 -5.89
C LYS A 111 7.50 -20.09 -6.42
N GLY A 112 6.31 -19.51 -6.53
CA GLY A 112 5.10 -20.24 -6.92
C GLY A 112 4.62 -21.26 -5.87
N LEU A 113 5.04 -21.09 -4.61
CA LEU A 113 4.69 -21.99 -3.50
C LEU A 113 3.68 -21.26 -2.59
N GLY A 114 2.53 -21.86 -2.32
CA GLY A 114 1.55 -21.27 -1.38
C GLY A 114 0.12 -21.69 -1.67
N LYS A 115 -0.70 -21.85 -0.62
CA LYS A 115 -2.11 -22.23 -0.73
C LYS A 115 -3.00 -21.37 0.17
N GLU A 116 -2.66 -21.28 1.46
CA GLU A 116 -3.36 -20.45 2.45
C GLU A 116 -2.41 -19.39 3.01
N GLY A 117 -2.90 -18.15 3.09
CA GLY A 117 -2.14 -16.99 3.54
C GLY A 117 -2.43 -16.64 4.99
N SER A 118 -1.44 -16.11 5.69
CA SER A 118 -1.66 -15.44 6.97
C SER A 118 -2.37 -14.09 6.79
N PRO A 119 -2.90 -13.48 7.87
CA PRO A 119 -3.43 -12.12 7.84
C PRO A 119 -2.43 -11.04 7.41
N LYS A 120 -1.12 -11.33 7.55
CA LYS A 120 -0.04 -10.43 7.14
C LYS A 120 -0.06 -10.20 5.62
N GLN A 121 0.45 -9.05 5.19
CA GLN A 121 0.32 -8.58 3.83
C GLN A 121 1.67 -8.54 3.09
N PHE A 122 1.60 -8.55 1.77
CA PHE A 122 2.67 -8.09 0.89
C PHE A 122 2.05 -7.45 -0.33
N CYS A 123 2.84 -6.68 -1.08
CA CYS A 123 2.34 -5.70 -2.04
C CYS A 123 1.30 -6.26 -3.03
N SER A 124 1.61 -7.36 -3.72
CA SER A 124 0.70 -7.99 -4.68
C SER A 124 -0.48 -8.70 -4.03
N ARG A 125 -0.30 -9.34 -2.86
CA ARG A 125 -1.41 -9.95 -2.09
C ARG A 125 -2.43 -8.90 -1.69
N LEU A 126 -1.98 -7.76 -1.17
CA LEU A 126 -2.87 -6.68 -0.73
C LEU A 126 -3.81 -6.25 -1.86
N VAL A 127 -3.24 -5.98 -3.04
CA VAL A 127 -4.00 -5.60 -4.24
C VAL A 127 -4.94 -6.73 -4.69
N ALA A 128 -4.44 -7.96 -4.79
CA ALA A 128 -5.25 -9.07 -5.28
C ALA A 128 -6.39 -9.43 -4.33
N GLN A 129 -6.17 -9.37 -3.02
CA GLN A 129 -7.21 -9.60 -2.03
C GLN A 129 -8.24 -8.47 -2.01
N ALA A 130 -7.84 -7.21 -2.22
CA ALA A 130 -8.77 -6.08 -2.29
C ALA A 130 -9.82 -6.27 -3.39
N TYR A 131 -9.38 -6.71 -4.57
CA TYR A 131 -10.28 -7.07 -5.65
C TYR A 131 -11.11 -8.33 -5.32
N ALA A 132 -10.47 -9.39 -4.83
CA ALA A 132 -11.14 -10.66 -4.56
C ALA A 132 -12.24 -10.56 -3.49
N ALA A 133 -12.00 -9.78 -2.43
CA ALA A 133 -12.97 -9.51 -1.36
C ALA A 133 -14.22 -8.78 -1.87
N ASN A 134 -14.13 -8.12 -3.01
CA ASN A 134 -15.21 -7.39 -3.67
C ASN A 134 -15.76 -8.13 -4.89
N GLY A 135 -15.45 -9.42 -5.04
CA GLY A 135 -15.99 -10.27 -6.11
C GLY A 135 -15.25 -10.19 -7.45
N PHE A 136 -14.08 -9.54 -7.50
CA PHE A 136 -13.28 -9.41 -8.72
C PHE A 136 -12.01 -10.25 -8.63
N SER A 137 -11.86 -11.24 -9.50
CA SER A 137 -10.70 -12.14 -9.47
C SER A 137 -9.62 -11.69 -10.46
N LEU A 138 -8.62 -10.92 -10.01
CA LEU A 138 -7.49 -10.52 -10.88
C LEU A 138 -6.53 -11.66 -11.21
N VAL A 139 -6.37 -12.62 -10.29
CA VAL A 139 -5.41 -13.72 -10.39
C VAL A 139 -6.03 -14.99 -9.80
N LYS A 140 -5.48 -16.16 -10.13
CA LYS A 140 -6.00 -17.46 -9.66
C LYS A 140 -5.96 -17.62 -8.13
N ASN A 141 -4.94 -17.07 -7.47
CA ASN A 141 -4.78 -17.13 -6.02
C ASN A 141 -4.43 -15.74 -5.48
N SER A 142 -5.38 -15.08 -4.82
CA SER A 142 -5.18 -13.75 -4.22
C SER A 142 -4.27 -13.76 -3.00
N ASN A 143 -4.03 -14.92 -2.38
CA ASN A 143 -3.14 -15.06 -1.23
C ASN A 143 -1.67 -15.24 -1.63
N PHE A 144 -1.40 -15.74 -2.84
CA PHE A 144 -0.05 -15.96 -3.36
C PHE A 144 -0.01 -15.61 -4.85
N CYS A 145 0.35 -14.36 -5.10
CA CYS A 145 0.60 -13.85 -6.44
C CYS A 145 1.79 -12.89 -6.40
N THR A 146 2.44 -12.71 -7.52
CA THR A 146 3.52 -11.76 -7.73
C THR A 146 3.00 -10.51 -8.43
N PRO A 147 3.72 -9.38 -8.40
CA PRO A 147 3.40 -8.24 -9.26
C PRO A 147 3.36 -8.61 -10.75
N ASN A 148 4.13 -9.61 -11.17
CA ASN A 148 4.10 -10.11 -12.54
C ASN A 148 2.80 -10.85 -12.88
N ASP A 149 2.18 -11.55 -11.92
CA ASP A 149 0.88 -12.20 -12.14
C ASP A 149 -0.22 -11.15 -12.35
N LEU A 150 -0.14 -10.01 -11.66
CA LEU A 150 -1.02 -8.86 -11.90
C LEU A 150 -0.76 -8.25 -13.28
N LEU A 151 0.50 -8.08 -13.67
CA LEU A 151 0.86 -7.54 -15.00
C LEU A 151 0.32 -8.41 -16.15
N ASN A 152 0.34 -9.73 -15.99
CA ASN A 152 -0.13 -10.70 -16.99
C ASN A 152 -1.61 -11.07 -16.81
N SER A 153 -2.37 -10.36 -15.98
CA SER A 153 -3.79 -10.63 -15.79
C SER A 153 -4.61 -10.22 -17.01
N ASP A 154 -5.37 -11.16 -17.58
CA ASP A 154 -6.30 -10.86 -18.67
C ASP A 154 -7.44 -9.92 -18.26
N GLN A 155 -7.64 -9.75 -16.94
CA GLN A 155 -8.67 -8.87 -16.36
C GLN A 155 -8.21 -7.41 -16.27
N LEU A 156 -6.93 -7.14 -16.53
CA LEU A 156 -6.35 -5.81 -16.43
C LEU A 156 -5.95 -5.30 -17.82
N ILE A 157 -6.11 -3.99 -18.03
CA ILE A 157 -5.68 -3.28 -19.23
C ILE A 157 -4.82 -2.09 -18.84
N GLU A 158 -3.81 -1.78 -19.66
CA GLU A 158 -2.93 -0.64 -19.39
C GLU A 158 -3.64 0.70 -19.57
N VAL A 159 -3.38 1.62 -18.63
CA VAL A 159 -3.83 3.01 -18.68
C VAL A 159 -2.78 3.83 -19.42
N GLY A 160 -3.15 4.41 -20.57
CA GLY A 160 -2.25 5.27 -21.33
C GLY A 160 -1.86 6.54 -20.59
N ASN A 161 -0.65 7.03 -20.84
CA ASN A 161 -0.09 8.25 -20.22
C ASN A 161 -0.14 8.24 -18.69
N ALA A 162 0.16 7.08 -18.08
CA ALA A 162 0.15 6.87 -16.64
C ALA A 162 1.23 7.65 -15.87
N THR A 163 2.23 8.19 -16.57
CA THR A 163 3.32 8.96 -15.97
C THR A 163 3.54 10.29 -16.67
N VAL A 164 4.10 11.24 -15.94
CA VAL A 164 4.59 12.53 -16.45
C VAL A 164 6.04 12.75 -16.03
N ASP A 165 6.80 13.45 -16.86
CA ASP A 165 8.14 13.90 -16.52
C ASP A 165 8.10 14.99 -15.46
N VAL A 166 9.12 14.98 -14.60
CA VAL A 166 9.28 15.92 -13.49
C VAL A 166 10.60 16.65 -13.68
N THR A 167 10.55 17.98 -13.57
CA THR A 167 11.75 18.82 -13.61
C THR A 167 12.58 18.62 -12.34
N ASP A 168 13.89 18.83 -12.43
CA ASP A 168 14.74 18.69 -11.25
C ASP A 168 14.37 19.74 -10.17
N GLU A 169 13.86 20.91 -10.57
CA GLU A 169 13.29 21.93 -9.67
C GLU A 169 12.05 21.44 -8.92
N GLU A 170 11.06 20.86 -9.63
CA GLU A 170 9.87 20.29 -8.98
C GLU A 170 10.25 19.18 -8.01
N PHE A 171 11.17 18.30 -8.41
CA PHE A 171 11.70 17.24 -7.55
C PHE A 171 12.32 17.82 -6.27
N GLU A 172 13.24 18.79 -6.39
CA GLU A 172 13.89 19.41 -5.24
C GLU A 172 12.90 20.13 -4.31
N ASN A 173 11.87 20.77 -4.86
CA ASN A 173 10.84 21.44 -4.07
C ASN A 173 10.05 20.43 -3.22
N TRP A 174 9.65 19.29 -3.79
CA TRP A 174 8.96 18.24 -3.03
C TRP A 174 9.83 17.59 -1.96
N GLN A 175 11.14 17.45 -2.21
CA GLN A 175 12.08 16.92 -1.21
C GLN A 175 12.23 17.84 0.02
N LYS A 176 12.04 19.16 -0.15
CA LYS A 176 12.13 20.15 0.93
C LYS A 176 10.78 20.39 1.63
N HIS A 177 9.67 20.14 0.93
CA HIS A 177 8.34 20.37 1.48
C HIS A 177 8.05 19.40 2.65
N PRO A 178 7.67 19.87 3.83
CA PRO A 178 7.31 19.00 4.96
C PRO A 178 6.16 18.05 4.62
N SER A 179 6.12 16.87 5.25
CA SER A 179 5.04 15.89 5.08
C SER A 179 4.73 15.22 6.41
N GLY A 180 3.46 15.22 6.83
CA GLY A 180 3.00 14.46 8.00
C GLY A 180 2.83 12.96 7.74
N LEU A 181 3.05 12.46 6.52
CA LEU A 181 2.88 11.03 6.20
C LEU A 181 3.79 10.14 7.04
N ASP A 182 5.03 10.58 7.29
CA ASP A 182 5.97 9.82 8.12
C ASP A 182 5.54 9.84 9.59
N LEU A 183 4.97 10.94 10.08
CA LEU A 183 4.39 11.03 11.42
C LEU A 183 3.16 10.12 11.57
N MET A 184 2.27 10.11 10.58
CA MET A 184 1.12 9.17 10.56
C MET A 184 1.59 7.72 10.55
N ARG A 185 2.61 7.38 9.74
CA ARG A 185 3.18 6.03 9.69
C ARG A 185 3.77 5.62 11.04
N GLN A 186 4.61 6.48 11.63
CA GLN A 186 5.28 6.23 12.90
C GLN A 186 4.30 6.09 14.05
N SER A 187 3.31 6.99 14.15
CA SER A 187 2.28 6.95 15.20
C SER A 187 1.39 5.71 15.09
N THR A 188 0.94 5.37 13.88
CA THR A 188 0.19 4.13 13.61
C THR A 188 0.99 2.90 14.01
N ASN A 189 2.27 2.82 13.60
CA ASN A 189 3.13 1.70 13.93
C ASN A 189 3.45 1.63 15.43
N HIS A 190 3.55 2.76 16.13
CA HIS A 190 3.72 2.78 17.58
C HIS A 190 2.54 2.10 18.28
N ILE A 191 1.30 2.51 17.94
CA ILE A 191 0.08 1.93 18.51
C ILE A 191 0.04 0.43 18.25
N LEU A 192 0.20 0.01 16.99
CA LEU A 192 0.06 -1.40 16.63
C LEU A 192 1.17 -2.26 17.23
N ASN A 193 2.42 -1.78 17.28
CA ASN A 193 3.51 -2.51 17.92
C ASN A 193 3.32 -2.62 19.44
N GLY A 194 2.70 -1.62 20.07
CA GLY A 194 2.30 -1.68 21.47
C GLY A 194 1.18 -2.69 21.70
N ALA A 195 0.11 -2.62 20.92
CA ALA A 195 -1.03 -3.53 20.99
C ALA A 195 -0.61 -4.99 20.73
N ARG A 196 0.33 -5.23 19.81
CA ARG A 196 0.90 -6.56 19.54
C ARG A 196 1.65 -7.20 20.70
N LYS A 197 2.07 -6.41 21.71
CA LYS A 197 2.64 -6.95 22.95
C LYS A 197 1.57 -7.50 23.90
N ILE A 198 0.33 -7.06 23.72
CA ILE A 198 -0.83 -7.52 24.48
C ILE A 198 -1.45 -8.72 23.76
N ASP A 199 -1.71 -8.59 22.46
CA ASP A 199 -2.24 -9.64 21.60
C ASP A 199 -1.46 -9.67 20.27
N ASP A 200 -0.71 -10.74 20.03
CA ASP A 200 0.16 -10.85 18.85
C ASP A 200 -0.60 -11.04 17.53
N SER A 201 -1.92 -11.25 17.59
CA SER A 201 -2.78 -11.38 16.42
C SER A 201 -3.18 -10.03 15.79
N ILE A 202 -2.98 -8.91 16.50
CA ILE A 202 -3.32 -7.55 16.03
C ILE A 202 -2.60 -7.24 14.72
N GLN A 203 -3.36 -6.93 13.66
CA GLN A 203 -2.80 -6.52 12.38
C GLN A 203 -3.06 -5.04 12.08
N HIS A 204 -4.28 -4.55 12.25
CA HIS A 204 -4.65 -3.17 11.91
C HIS A 204 -5.44 -2.51 13.03
N LEU A 205 -5.68 -1.19 12.92
CA LEU A 205 -6.33 -0.41 13.99
C LEU A 205 -7.70 -0.97 14.40
N SER A 206 -8.48 -1.52 13.47
CA SER A 206 -9.76 -2.15 13.81
C SER A 206 -9.64 -3.41 14.68
N ASP A 207 -8.47 -4.07 14.71
CA ASP A 207 -8.23 -5.16 15.67
C ASP A 207 -8.00 -4.60 17.07
N VAL A 208 -7.37 -3.42 17.19
CA VAL A 208 -7.17 -2.72 18.46
C VAL A 208 -8.51 -2.29 19.04
N ASP A 209 -9.39 -1.73 18.19
CA ASP A 209 -10.76 -1.37 18.59
C ASP A 209 -11.50 -2.59 19.15
N ARG A 210 -11.42 -3.73 18.43
CA ARG A 210 -12.02 -4.99 18.86
C ARG A 210 -11.42 -5.49 20.18
N LEU A 211 -10.09 -5.44 20.34
CA LEU A 211 -9.42 -5.84 21.57
C LEU A 211 -9.96 -5.07 22.77
N VAL A 212 -10.10 -3.75 22.68
CA VAL A 212 -10.63 -2.92 23.78
C VAL A 212 -12.11 -3.24 24.07
N LEU A 213 -12.91 -3.50 23.03
CA LEU A 213 -14.33 -3.85 23.19
C LEU A 213 -14.52 -5.21 23.86
N GLU A 214 -13.69 -6.20 23.52
CA GLU A 214 -13.76 -7.56 24.05
C GLU A 214 -13.04 -7.69 25.41
N HIS A 215 -12.00 -6.89 25.63
CA HIS A 215 -11.15 -6.87 26.81
C HIS A 215 -10.96 -5.44 27.36
N PRO A 216 -11.99 -4.86 28.02
CA PRO A 216 -11.92 -3.50 28.56
C PRO A 216 -10.81 -3.28 29.59
N GLU A 217 -10.25 -4.34 30.18
CA GLU A 217 -9.08 -4.29 31.07
C GLU A 217 -7.82 -3.70 30.39
N TYR A 218 -7.76 -3.70 29.06
CA TYR A 218 -6.66 -3.12 28.29
C TYR A 218 -6.89 -1.67 27.86
N ASP A 219 -8.05 -1.09 28.14
CA ASP A 219 -8.43 0.26 27.68
C ASP A 219 -7.41 1.34 28.08
N GLU A 220 -6.96 1.35 29.33
CA GLU A 220 -5.97 2.32 29.81
C GLU A 220 -4.62 2.16 29.08
N ALA A 221 -4.16 0.91 28.90
CA ALA A 221 -2.92 0.62 28.20
C ALA A 221 -2.98 1.03 26.73
N ILE A 222 -4.09 0.75 26.04
CA ILE A 222 -4.30 1.14 24.64
C ILE A 222 -4.42 2.67 24.52
N THR A 223 -5.17 3.32 25.40
CA THR A 223 -5.30 4.79 25.43
C THR A 223 -3.94 5.46 25.59
N GLN A 224 -3.07 4.91 26.44
CA GLN A 224 -1.71 5.42 26.62
C GLN A 224 -0.88 5.29 25.34
N LEU A 225 -1.01 4.20 24.57
CA LEU A 225 -0.34 4.05 23.27
C LEU A 225 -0.78 5.13 22.27
N TYR A 226 -2.08 5.46 22.22
CA TYR A 226 -2.58 6.55 21.38
C TYR A 226 -2.01 7.90 21.81
N ALA A 227 -1.99 8.19 23.11
CA ALA A 227 -1.44 9.43 23.66
C ALA A 227 0.07 9.58 23.37
N GLU A 228 0.86 8.53 23.64
CA GLU A 228 2.32 8.55 23.44
C GLU A 228 2.72 8.60 21.96
N SER A 229 1.92 8.01 21.08
CA SER A 229 2.19 8.01 19.64
C SER A 229 2.01 9.37 18.97
N GLY A 230 1.25 10.28 19.59
CA GLY A 230 0.83 11.54 18.97
C GLY A 230 -0.16 11.38 17.82
N PHE A 231 -0.74 10.17 17.61
CA PHE A 231 -1.65 9.87 16.50
C PHE A 231 -2.83 10.86 16.41
N LEU A 232 -3.38 11.25 17.57
CA LEU A 232 -4.52 12.17 17.66
C LEU A 232 -4.15 13.64 17.37
N ASP A 233 -2.86 13.95 17.24
CA ASP A 233 -2.33 15.29 17.05
C ASP A 233 -1.67 15.51 15.68
N VAL A 234 -1.47 14.47 14.87
CA VAL A 234 -0.79 14.60 13.56
C VAL A 234 -1.51 15.59 12.63
N TRP A 235 -2.83 15.68 12.71
CA TRP A 235 -3.62 16.64 11.94
C TRP A 235 -3.23 18.10 12.20
N LYS A 236 -2.75 18.43 13.41
CA LYS A 236 -2.28 19.78 13.76
C LYS A 236 -1.04 20.11 12.96
N THR A 237 -0.09 19.17 12.90
CA THR A 237 1.11 19.31 12.09
C THR A 237 0.78 19.41 10.60
N ASP A 238 -0.15 18.60 10.10
CA ASP A 238 -0.56 18.69 8.70
C ASP A 238 -1.23 20.04 8.37
N HIS A 239 -2.03 20.59 9.29
CA HIS A 239 -2.62 21.92 9.14
C HIS A 239 -1.56 23.03 9.14
N ASP A 240 -0.57 22.96 10.04
CA ASP A 240 0.52 23.95 10.09
C ASP A 240 1.38 23.92 8.81
N ILE A 241 1.53 22.75 8.19
CA ILE A 241 2.26 22.57 6.92
C ILE A 241 1.43 23.04 5.72
N ASN A 242 0.10 22.88 5.76
CA ASN A 242 -0.83 23.15 4.65
C ASN A 242 -2.03 24.00 5.13
N PRO A 243 -1.83 25.30 5.41
CA PRO A 243 -2.84 26.18 5.99
C PRO A 243 -4.00 26.52 5.04
#